data_AF-A0A842K853-F1
#
_entry.id   AF-A0A842K853-F1
#
_cell.length_a   1.000
_cell.length_b   1.000
_cell.length_c   1.000
_cell.angle_alpha   90.00
_cell.angle_beta   90.00
_cell.angle_gamma   90.00
#
_symmetry.space_group_name_H-M   'P 1'
#
loop_
_entity.id
_entity.type
_entity.pdbx_description
1 polymer ?
#
loop_
_entity_poly.entity_id
_entity_poly.type
_entity_poly.pdbx_seq_one_letter_code
_entity_poly.pdbx_strand_id
1 'polypeptide(L)'
;MNSAHGAPPTTDAVNWWSTDTSSVAGTVILIALASAFVIAARRRSRSGRTWPRCRTWSYVGGCGVVAVTLFSGIAHYDDLFAVHVGQHLVLMMVAPILLVYGGPLRLLTRALPQRTRSEVTAVLADPLVRRFTAGRRAVFWLCADYYGAMAVYLLTPIYRWSTEHQWLHISAHMYFLLCGLLFWIPLIGEDPIGRRTPWPTQRVMLTMGVPFYIALGTAVALLPTVSALPGAAAAGTVLALGGGALSVAGLTVLWLRAHRGTVGLAGTRPDAIEGAGSWPAAC
;
A
#
# COMPACT_ATOMS: atom_id res chain seq x y z
N MET A 1 29.37 -11.06 -11.52
CA MET A 1 29.97 -12.41 -11.61
C MET A 1 28.89 -13.42 -11.23
N ASN A 2 28.63 -14.38 -12.14
CA ASN A 2 27.77 -15.57 -12.04
C ASN A 2 26.29 -15.42 -11.66
N SER A 3 25.44 -15.12 -12.65
CA SER A 3 23.99 -15.39 -12.60
C SER A 3 23.48 -16.05 -13.89
N ALA A 4 24.28 -16.95 -14.49
CA ALA A 4 23.86 -17.79 -15.62
C ALA A 4 23.24 -19.12 -15.13
N HIS A 5 22.42 -19.07 -14.08
CA HIS A 5 21.59 -20.18 -13.62
C HIS A 5 20.12 -19.83 -13.84
N GLY A 6 19.67 -20.11 -15.07
CA GLY A 6 18.30 -20.40 -15.47
C GLY A 6 17.19 -19.68 -14.72
N ALA A 7 16.84 -18.46 -15.15
CA ALA A 7 15.51 -17.94 -14.90
C ALA A 7 14.49 -19.00 -15.38
N PRO A 8 13.52 -19.44 -14.55
CA PRO A 8 12.50 -20.39 -14.95
C PRO A 8 11.70 -19.82 -16.13
N PRO A 9 11.06 -20.65 -16.98
CA PRO A 9 10.13 -20.13 -17.98
C PRO A 9 9.07 -19.23 -17.32
N THR A 10 8.63 -18.18 -18.01
CA THR A 10 7.71 -17.15 -17.46
C THR A 10 6.41 -17.73 -16.89
N THR A 11 6.01 -18.92 -17.32
CA THR A 11 4.85 -19.68 -16.82
C THR A 11 5.02 -20.19 -15.39
N ASP A 12 6.26 -20.41 -14.93
CA ASP A 12 6.56 -20.99 -13.61
C ASP A 12 7.22 -19.98 -12.64
N ALA A 13 7.36 -18.72 -13.06
CA ALA A 13 8.03 -17.68 -12.29
C ALA A 13 7.44 -17.48 -10.88
N VAL A 14 6.14 -17.70 -10.68
CA VAL A 14 5.48 -17.57 -9.37
C VAL A 14 5.83 -18.72 -8.41
N ASN A 15 6.17 -19.90 -8.95
CA ASN A 15 6.48 -21.08 -8.16
C ASN A 15 7.96 -21.16 -7.77
N TRP A 16 8.80 -20.35 -8.40
CA TRP A 16 10.20 -20.23 -8.06
C TRP A 16 10.37 -19.18 -6.96
N TRP A 17 11.11 -19.50 -5.90
CA TRP A 17 11.31 -18.60 -4.76
C TRP A 17 12.80 -18.37 -4.55
N SER A 18 13.19 -17.10 -4.36
CA SER A 18 14.58 -16.76 -4.12
C SER A 18 15.03 -17.26 -2.75
N THR A 19 16.22 -17.83 -2.70
CA THR A 19 16.81 -18.41 -1.48
C THR A 19 17.96 -17.57 -0.93
N ASP A 20 18.17 -16.38 -1.49
CA ASP A 20 19.17 -15.43 -1.01
C ASP A 20 18.85 -14.96 0.42
N THR A 21 19.89 -14.66 1.19
CA THR A 21 19.79 -14.32 2.62
C THR A 21 18.78 -13.20 2.91
N SER A 22 18.72 -12.17 2.06
CA SER A 22 17.78 -11.06 2.18
C SER A 22 16.32 -11.50 1.95
N SER A 23 16.07 -12.37 0.98
CA SER A 23 14.75 -12.90 0.67
C SER A 23 14.25 -13.86 1.75
N VAL A 24 15.14 -14.72 2.26
CA VAL A 24 14.83 -15.60 3.40
C VAL A 24 14.52 -14.79 4.65
N ALA A 25 15.36 -13.80 4.99
CA ALA A 25 15.12 -12.92 6.13
C ALA A 25 13.80 -12.16 6.00
N GLY A 26 13.53 -11.58 4.83
CA GLY A 26 12.27 -10.89 4.53
C GLY A 26 11.05 -11.80 4.65
N THR A 27 11.14 -13.02 4.13
CA THR A 27 10.06 -14.03 4.23
C THR A 27 9.80 -14.41 5.68
N VAL A 28 10.85 -14.65 6.48
CA VAL A 28 10.72 -14.96 7.91
C VAL A 28 10.07 -13.79 8.66
N ILE A 29 10.46 -12.55 8.38
CA ILE A 29 9.85 -11.36 8.98
C ILE A 29 8.36 -11.26 8.61
N LEU A 30 8.00 -11.45 7.34
CA LEU A 30 6.60 -11.42 6.91
C LEU A 30 5.77 -12.53 7.57
N ILE A 31 6.29 -13.75 7.66
CA ILE A 31 5.62 -14.87 8.33
C ILE A 31 5.44 -14.56 9.82
N ALA A 32 6.47 -14.00 10.47
CA ALA A 32 6.39 -13.60 11.88
C ALA A 32 5.32 -12.53 12.10
N LEU A 33 5.27 -11.49 11.26
CA LEU A 33 4.26 -10.42 11.32
C LEU A 33 2.84 -10.96 11.05
N ALA A 34 2.66 -11.77 10.02
CA ALA A 34 1.38 -12.42 9.69
C ALA A 34 0.90 -13.32 10.83
N SER A 35 1.80 -14.15 11.38
CA SER A 35 1.49 -15.05 12.49
C SER A 35 1.12 -14.29 13.75
N ALA A 36 1.90 -13.25 14.11
CA ALA A 36 1.61 -12.38 15.25
C ALA A 36 0.24 -11.71 15.11
N PHE A 37 -0.09 -11.20 13.91
CA PHE A 37 -1.39 -10.60 13.63
C PHE A 37 -2.53 -11.62 13.80
N VAL A 38 -2.40 -12.81 13.21
CA VAL A 38 -3.42 -13.87 13.30
C VAL A 38 -3.62 -14.31 14.76
N ILE A 39 -2.53 -14.45 15.53
CA ILE A 39 -2.59 -14.80 16.95
C ILE A 39 -3.31 -13.70 17.74
N ALA A 40 -2.98 -12.42 17.50
CA ALA A 40 -3.64 -11.29 18.16
C ALA A 40 -5.13 -11.22 17.81
N ALA A 41 -5.50 -11.45 16.54
CA ALA A 41 -6.88 -11.48 16.09
C ALA A 41 -7.66 -12.64 16.74
N ARG A 42 -7.08 -13.84 16.80
CA ARG A 42 -7.69 -15.02 17.46
C ARG A 42 -7.86 -14.82 18.96
N ARG A 43 -6.85 -14.28 19.66
CA ARG A 43 -6.96 -13.95 21.09
C ARG A 43 -8.10 -12.98 21.34
N ARG A 44 -8.26 -11.98 20.48
CA ARG A 44 -9.35 -11.01 20.60
C ARG A 44 -10.72 -11.61 20.33
N SER A 45 -10.86 -12.46 19.30
CA SER A 45 -12.11 -13.17 19.02
C SER A 45 -12.54 -14.08 20.18
N ARG A 46 -11.58 -14.71 20.88
CA ARG A 46 -11.85 -15.55 22.05
C ARG A 46 -12.27 -14.76 23.28
N SER A 47 -11.89 -13.48 23.39
CA SER A 47 -12.31 -12.58 24.49
C SER A 47 -13.76 -12.06 24.37
N GLY A 48 -14.60 -12.71 23.56
CA GLY A 48 -16.01 -12.34 23.36
C GLY A 48 -16.23 -11.08 22.50
N ARG A 49 -15.17 -10.50 21.94
CA ARG A 49 -15.25 -9.35 21.02
C ARG A 49 -15.17 -9.85 19.58
N THR A 50 -16.21 -9.66 18.79
CA THR A 50 -16.22 -10.08 17.39
C THR A 50 -15.12 -9.35 16.60
N TRP A 51 -14.25 -10.13 15.94
CA TRP A 51 -13.26 -9.61 14.99
C TRP A 51 -13.60 -10.15 13.60
N PRO A 52 -13.86 -9.28 12.61
CA PRO A 52 -14.31 -9.70 11.29
C PRO A 52 -13.21 -10.48 10.57
N ARG A 53 -13.55 -11.66 10.04
CA ARG A 53 -12.58 -12.58 9.42
C ARG A 53 -11.92 -11.95 8.19
N CYS A 54 -12.66 -11.14 7.43
CA CYS A 54 -12.14 -10.46 6.24
C CYS A 54 -10.94 -9.55 6.53
N ARG A 55 -10.85 -8.91 7.70
CA ARG A 55 -9.65 -8.13 8.06
C ARG A 55 -8.41 -8.99 8.19
N THR A 56 -8.57 -10.20 8.72
CA THR A 56 -7.47 -11.15 8.86
C THR A 56 -7.04 -11.66 7.49
N TRP A 57 -7.99 -12.02 6.64
CA TRP A 57 -7.71 -12.46 5.27
C TRP A 57 -7.06 -11.36 4.44
N SER A 58 -7.51 -10.12 4.55
CA SER A 58 -6.88 -9.00 3.84
C SER A 58 -5.46 -8.73 4.33
N TYR A 59 -5.20 -8.76 5.64
CA TYR A 59 -3.84 -8.56 6.14
C TYR A 59 -2.89 -9.67 5.66
N VAL A 60 -3.29 -10.94 5.81
CA VAL A 60 -2.50 -12.09 5.34
C VAL A 60 -2.34 -12.07 3.83
N GLY A 61 -3.38 -11.71 3.08
CA GLY A 61 -3.32 -11.51 1.64
C GLY A 61 -2.34 -10.40 1.24
N GLY A 62 -2.32 -9.29 1.97
CA GLY A 62 -1.35 -8.21 1.78
C GLY A 62 0.09 -8.67 2.01
N CYS A 63 0.35 -9.43 3.08
CA CYS A 63 1.65 -10.07 3.30
C CYS A 63 2.03 -11.03 2.18
N GLY A 64 1.06 -11.81 1.68
CA GLY A 64 1.25 -12.71 0.53
C GLY A 64 1.61 -11.96 -0.75
N VAL A 65 0.95 -10.83 -1.04
CA VAL A 65 1.27 -9.97 -2.18
C VAL A 65 2.69 -9.43 -2.06
N VAL A 66 3.11 -8.95 -0.89
CA VAL A 66 4.49 -8.50 -0.67
C VAL A 66 5.47 -9.65 -0.90
N ALA A 67 5.19 -10.83 -0.35
CA ALA A 67 6.06 -12.00 -0.48
C ALA A 67 6.21 -12.43 -1.95
N VAL A 68 5.11 -12.53 -2.69
CA VAL A 68 5.15 -12.85 -4.12
C VAL A 68 5.89 -11.78 -4.91
N THR A 69 5.63 -10.51 -4.63
CA THR A 69 6.24 -9.39 -5.38
C THR A 69 7.75 -9.34 -5.20
N LEU A 70 8.24 -9.57 -3.98
CA LEU A 70 9.66 -9.39 -3.63
C LEU A 70 10.50 -10.68 -3.65
N PHE A 71 9.88 -11.85 -3.45
CA PHE A 71 10.62 -13.09 -3.20
C PHE A 71 10.25 -14.23 -4.17
N SER A 72 9.25 -14.07 -5.05
CA SER A 72 9.01 -15.03 -6.13
C SER A 72 9.96 -14.79 -7.30
N GLY A 73 9.98 -15.69 -8.29
CA GLY A 73 10.77 -15.60 -9.50
C GLY A 73 10.42 -14.42 -10.39
N ILE A 74 9.34 -13.68 -10.09
CA ILE A 74 9.11 -12.34 -10.64
C ILE A 74 10.30 -11.41 -10.29
N ALA A 75 10.87 -11.53 -9.08
CA ALA A 75 12.04 -10.77 -8.67
C ALA A 75 13.30 -11.13 -9.46
N HIS A 76 13.32 -12.28 -10.15
CA HIS A 76 14.42 -12.64 -11.04
C HIS A 76 14.36 -11.92 -12.39
N TYR A 77 13.20 -11.38 -12.74
CA TYR A 77 13.01 -10.55 -13.93
C TYR A 77 13.09 -9.06 -13.61
N ASP A 78 13.55 -8.69 -12.42
CA ASP A 78 13.61 -7.30 -11.99
C ASP A 78 14.63 -6.46 -12.80
N ASP A 79 15.57 -7.11 -13.47
CA ASP A 79 16.42 -6.48 -14.48
C ASP A 79 15.62 -5.91 -15.67
N LEU A 80 14.41 -6.43 -15.93
CA LEU A 80 13.47 -5.83 -16.85
C LEU A 80 12.80 -4.66 -16.16
N PHE A 81 13.12 -3.46 -16.61
CA PHE A 81 12.59 -2.21 -16.06
C PHE A 81 11.04 -2.17 -15.97
N ALA A 82 10.32 -2.83 -16.89
CA ALA A 82 8.87 -2.94 -16.82
C ALA A 82 8.37 -3.80 -15.65
N VAL A 83 9.08 -4.88 -15.31
CA VAL A 83 8.77 -5.73 -14.14
C VAL A 83 9.05 -4.96 -12.87
N HIS A 84 10.20 -4.26 -12.81
CA HIS A 84 10.56 -3.39 -11.69
C HIS A 84 9.49 -2.33 -11.39
N VAL A 85 9.04 -1.60 -12.42
CA VAL A 85 7.95 -0.62 -12.30
C VAL A 85 6.65 -1.29 -11.85
N GLY A 86 6.37 -2.50 -12.33
CA GLY A 86 5.24 -3.31 -11.88
C GLY A 86 5.30 -3.65 -10.40
N GLN A 87 6.47 -4.07 -9.88
CA GLN A 87 6.66 -4.38 -8.46
C GLN A 87 6.42 -3.14 -7.59
N HIS A 88 6.98 -1.99 -7.97
CA HIS A 88 6.73 -0.74 -7.24
C HIS A 88 5.25 -0.36 -7.25
N LEU A 89 4.53 -0.49 -8.37
CA LEU A 89 3.08 -0.26 -8.42
C LEU A 89 2.30 -1.17 -7.47
N VAL A 90 2.63 -2.47 -7.46
CA VAL A 90 1.97 -3.45 -6.57
C VAL A 90 2.24 -3.11 -5.10
N LEU A 91 3.46 -2.70 -4.76
CA LEU A 91 3.84 -2.32 -3.39
C LEU A 91 3.29 -0.97 -2.93
N MET A 92 2.99 -0.05 -3.85
CA MET A 92 2.38 1.23 -3.50
C MET A 92 0.85 1.20 -3.49
N MET A 93 0.23 0.36 -4.32
CA MET A 93 -1.23 0.31 -4.46
C MET A 93 -1.85 -0.94 -3.86
N VAL A 94 -1.45 -2.14 -4.31
CA VAL A 94 -2.18 -3.37 -3.99
C VAL A 94 -1.90 -3.85 -2.56
N ALA A 95 -0.62 -4.02 -2.22
CA ALA A 95 -0.23 -4.52 -0.89
C ALA A 95 -0.69 -3.58 0.24
N PRO A 96 -0.50 -2.25 0.16
CA PRO A 96 -0.91 -1.34 1.22
C PRO A 96 -2.42 -1.29 1.45
N ILE A 97 -3.25 -1.35 0.40
CA ILE A 97 -4.72 -1.40 0.54
C ILE A 97 -5.11 -2.59 1.43
N LEU A 98 -4.55 -3.77 1.14
CA LEU A 98 -4.83 -5.00 1.87
C LEU A 98 -4.33 -4.95 3.31
N LEU A 99 -3.10 -4.47 3.52
CA LEU A 99 -2.48 -4.35 4.84
C LEU A 99 -3.21 -3.33 5.73
N VAL A 100 -3.53 -2.15 5.20
CA VAL A 100 -4.25 -1.09 5.92
C VAL A 100 -5.69 -1.52 6.23
N TYR A 101 -6.37 -2.20 5.30
CA TYR A 101 -7.72 -2.71 5.55
C TYR A 101 -7.76 -3.75 6.68
N GLY A 102 -6.68 -4.50 6.87
CA GLY A 102 -6.51 -5.38 8.02
C GLY A 102 -6.59 -4.67 9.37
N GLY A 103 -6.26 -3.38 9.43
CA GLY A 103 -6.23 -2.58 10.66
C GLY A 103 -5.23 -3.08 11.72
N PRO A 104 -3.94 -3.30 11.37
CA PRO A 104 -2.92 -3.78 12.30
C PRO A 104 -2.70 -2.83 13.47
N LEU A 105 -2.71 -1.51 13.21
CA LEU A 105 -2.54 -0.51 14.26
C LEU A 105 -3.74 -0.50 15.22
N ARG A 106 -4.96 -0.67 14.69
CA ARG A 106 -6.17 -0.85 15.49
C ARG A 106 -6.11 -2.11 16.35
N LEU A 107 -5.58 -3.21 15.84
CA LEU A 107 -5.43 -4.45 16.61
C LEU A 107 -4.36 -4.29 17.71
N LEU A 108 -3.23 -3.67 17.38
CA LEU A 108 -2.12 -3.41 18.30
C LEU A 108 -2.55 -2.52 19.47
N THR A 109 -3.11 -1.35 19.18
CA THR A 109 -3.65 -0.43 20.20
C THR A 109 -4.79 -1.04 21.02
N ARG A 110 -5.43 -2.10 20.52
CA ARG A 110 -6.46 -2.88 21.23
C ARG A 110 -5.94 -4.05 22.05
N ALA A 111 -4.72 -4.50 21.77
CA ALA A 111 -4.02 -5.55 22.51
C ALA A 111 -3.12 -4.97 23.62
N LEU A 112 -2.71 -3.70 23.52
CA LEU A 112 -1.87 -3.04 24.52
C LEU A 112 -2.60 -2.83 25.87
N PRO A 113 -1.87 -2.93 27.01
CA PRO A 113 -2.36 -2.51 28.31
C PRO A 113 -2.78 -1.04 28.32
N GLN A 114 -3.72 -0.68 29.19
CA GLN A 114 -4.31 0.66 29.22
C GLN A 114 -3.28 1.79 29.35
N ARG A 115 -2.21 1.60 30.14
CA ARG A 115 -1.12 2.59 30.32
C ARG A 115 -0.34 2.84 29.03
N THR A 116 0.11 1.76 28.37
CA THR A 116 0.83 1.87 27.09
C THR A 116 -0.07 2.39 25.97
N ARG A 117 -1.37 2.04 26.00
CA ARG A 117 -2.36 2.64 25.08
C ARG A 117 -2.42 4.15 25.27
N SER A 118 -2.52 4.65 26.51
CA SER A 118 -2.60 6.11 26.75
C SER A 118 -1.36 6.84 26.27
N GLU A 119 -0.17 6.27 26.46
CA GLU A 119 1.10 6.83 25.98
C GLU A 119 1.15 6.88 24.45
N VAL A 120 0.80 5.78 23.77
CA VAL A 120 0.74 5.73 22.30
C VAL A 120 -0.28 6.74 21.77
N THR A 121 -1.44 6.85 22.39
CA THR A 121 -2.43 7.87 21.98
C THR A 121 -1.97 9.29 22.26
N ALA A 122 -1.16 9.52 23.30
CA ALA A 122 -0.60 10.84 23.60
C ALA A 122 0.44 11.25 22.55
N VAL A 123 1.33 10.33 22.14
CA VAL A 123 2.28 10.56 21.03
C VAL A 123 1.55 10.81 19.72
N LEU A 124 0.49 10.06 19.44
CA LEU A 124 -0.36 10.27 18.25
C LEU A 124 -1.14 11.59 18.28
N ALA A 125 -1.45 12.10 19.48
CA ALA A 125 -2.13 13.36 19.68
C ALA A 125 -1.18 14.57 19.66
N ASP A 126 0.13 14.35 19.67
CA ASP A 126 1.15 15.39 19.63
C ASP A 126 0.92 16.34 18.42
N PRO A 127 0.97 17.67 18.61
CA PRO A 127 0.77 18.64 17.54
C PRO A 127 1.68 18.46 16.33
N LEU A 128 2.93 18.03 16.54
CA LEU A 128 3.89 17.77 15.47
C LEU A 128 3.48 16.53 14.68
N VAL A 129 3.14 15.44 15.38
CA VAL A 129 2.65 14.21 14.73
C VAL A 129 1.34 14.49 13.99
N ARG A 130 0.41 15.23 14.61
CA ARG A 130 -0.85 15.66 13.99
C ARG A 130 -0.64 16.59 12.78
N ARG A 131 0.41 17.40 12.75
CA ARG A 131 0.72 18.26 11.60
C ARG A 131 1.02 17.43 10.35
N PHE A 132 1.64 16.26 10.51
CA PHE A 132 1.98 15.34 9.43
C PHE A 132 0.93 14.25 9.19
N THR A 133 0.08 13.95 10.18
CA THR A 133 -0.93 12.88 10.08
C THR A 133 -2.37 13.36 9.97
N ALA A 134 -2.66 14.64 10.21
CA ALA A 134 -4.03 15.18 10.19
C ALA A 134 -4.14 16.55 9.50
N GLY A 135 -5.21 16.71 8.71
CA GLY A 135 -5.57 17.97 8.05
C GLY A 135 -5.04 18.11 6.62
N ARG A 136 -5.35 19.26 5.98
CA ARG A 136 -5.02 19.50 4.56
C ARG A 136 -3.52 19.47 4.26
N ARG A 137 -2.68 19.96 5.18
CA ARG A 137 -1.21 19.96 5.01
C ARG A 137 -0.66 18.54 5.01
N ALA A 138 -1.11 17.69 5.94
CA ALA A 138 -0.76 16.28 5.99
C ALA A 138 -1.13 15.57 4.68
N VAL A 139 -2.36 15.77 4.19
CA VAL A 139 -2.81 15.20 2.90
C VAL A 139 -1.92 15.65 1.74
N PHE A 140 -1.56 16.93 1.67
CA PHE A 140 -0.67 17.42 0.63
C PHE A 140 0.69 16.71 0.67
N TRP A 141 1.32 16.60 1.85
CA TRP A 141 2.59 15.91 2.01
C TRP A 141 2.50 14.42 1.68
N LEU A 142 1.42 13.75 2.06
CA LEU A 142 1.21 12.34 1.73
C LEU A 142 1.05 12.12 0.22
N CYS A 143 0.33 12.99 -0.48
CA CYS A 143 0.25 12.94 -1.95
C CYS A 143 1.60 13.26 -2.59
N ALA A 144 2.28 14.29 -2.10
CA ALA A 144 3.58 14.70 -2.63
C ALA A 144 4.64 13.62 -2.43
N ASP A 145 4.67 12.97 -1.27
CA ASP A 145 5.54 11.83 -0.99
C ASP A 145 5.19 10.63 -1.87
N TYR A 146 3.92 10.23 -1.91
CA TYR A 146 3.48 9.07 -2.70
C TYR A 146 3.75 9.22 -4.21
N TYR A 147 3.29 10.31 -4.83
CA TYR A 147 3.47 10.53 -6.25
C TYR A 147 4.90 11.00 -6.56
N GLY A 148 5.46 11.87 -5.72
CA GLY A 148 6.81 12.38 -5.88
C GLY A 148 7.87 11.31 -5.76
N ALA A 149 7.75 10.35 -4.83
CA ALA A 149 8.69 9.24 -4.69
C ALA A 149 8.82 8.45 -6.00
N MET A 150 7.69 8.10 -6.63
CA MET A 150 7.69 7.38 -7.91
C MET A 150 8.30 8.23 -9.04
N ALA A 151 7.91 9.50 -9.14
CA ALA A 151 8.45 10.39 -10.17
C ALA A 151 9.95 10.62 -10.02
N VAL A 152 10.41 10.91 -8.80
CA VAL A 152 11.82 11.13 -8.49
C VAL A 152 12.61 9.87 -8.77
N TYR A 153 12.16 8.70 -8.30
CA TYR A 153 12.88 7.46 -8.51
C TYR A 153 13.05 7.10 -9.99
N LEU A 154 12.00 7.25 -10.81
CA LEU A 154 12.02 6.86 -12.23
C LEU A 154 12.66 7.92 -13.14
N LEU A 155 12.56 9.21 -12.81
CA LEU A 155 13.05 10.29 -13.68
C LEU A 155 14.46 10.77 -13.33
N THR A 156 15.05 10.28 -12.23
CA THR A 156 16.40 10.64 -11.79
C THR A 156 17.35 9.45 -11.87
N PRO A 157 18.68 9.65 -11.70
CA PRO A 157 19.67 8.57 -11.69
C PRO A 157 19.51 7.57 -10.54
N ILE A 158 18.60 7.80 -9.57
CA ILE A 158 18.40 6.94 -8.40
C ILE A 158 18.07 5.50 -8.82
N TYR A 159 17.28 5.31 -9.88
CA TYR A 159 17.02 3.97 -10.42
C TYR A 159 18.30 3.27 -10.88
N ARG A 160 19.20 3.96 -11.59
CA ARG A 160 20.48 3.36 -12.02
C ARG A 160 21.37 3.02 -10.82
N TRP A 161 21.38 3.87 -9.80
CA TRP A 161 22.12 3.57 -8.58
C TRP A 161 21.52 2.39 -7.81
N SER A 162 20.20 2.22 -7.86
CA SER A 162 19.55 1.10 -7.16
C SER A 162 19.85 -0.23 -7.85
N THR A 163 20.04 -0.28 -9.16
CA THR A 163 20.47 -1.51 -9.85
C THR A 163 21.94 -1.85 -9.59
N GLU A 164 22.78 -0.85 -9.31
CA GLU A 164 24.19 -1.05 -8.94
C GLU A 164 24.38 -1.44 -7.46
N HIS A 165 23.49 -1.01 -6.58
CA HIS A 165 23.63 -1.17 -5.12
C HIS A 165 22.42 -1.89 -4.51
N GLN A 166 22.60 -3.17 -4.15
CA GLN A 166 21.55 -4.01 -3.56
C GLN A 166 20.89 -3.40 -2.30
N TRP A 167 21.65 -2.69 -1.45
CA TRP A 167 21.09 -2.07 -0.25
C TRP A 167 20.14 -0.91 -0.60
N LEU A 168 20.42 -0.16 -1.66
CA LEU A 168 19.59 0.94 -2.14
C LEU A 168 18.33 0.37 -2.81
N HIS A 169 18.48 -0.73 -3.54
CA HIS A 169 17.37 -1.47 -4.13
C HIS A 169 16.36 -1.97 -3.09
N ILE A 170 16.83 -2.60 -2.00
CA ILE A 170 15.98 -3.05 -0.90
C ILE A 170 15.34 -1.85 -0.20
N SER A 171 16.12 -0.78 0.02
CA SER A 171 15.63 0.44 0.66
C SER A 171 14.53 1.11 -0.17
N ALA A 172 14.65 1.13 -1.50
CA ALA A 172 13.63 1.65 -2.40
C ALA A 172 12.32 0.86 -2.25
N HIS A 173 12.38 -0.47 -2.30
CA HIS A 173 11.21 -1.34 -2.09
C HIS A 173 10.53 -1.10 -0.73
N MET A 174 11.31 -0.97 0.34
CA MET A 174 10.77 -0.67 1.67
C MET A 174 10.16 0.72 1.75
N TYR A 175 10.79 1.72 1.14
CA TYR A 175 10.28 3.08 1.09
C TYR A 175 8.99 3.17 0.27
N PHE A 176 8.91 2.52 -0.88
CA PHE A 176 7.68 2.48 -1.69
C PHE A 176 6.50 1.82 -0.94
N LEU A 177 6.76 0.71 -0.24
CA LEU A 177 5.76 0.09 0.62
C LEU A 177 5.31 1.06 1.73
N LEU A 178 6.25 1.79 2.35
CA LEU A 178 5.96 2.77 3.38
C LEU A 178 5.12 3.94 2.84
N CYS A 179 5.52 4.54 1.72
CA CYS A 179 4.76 5.59 1.03
C CYS A 179 3.33 5.15 0.74
N GLY A 180 3.17 3.92 0.23
CA GLY A 180 1.86 3.31 0.00
C GLY A 180 1.05 3.18 1.29
N LEU A 181 1.62 2.61 2.35
CA LEU A 181 0.94 2.48 3.65
C LEU A 181 0.49 3.85 4.17
N LEU A 182 1.37 4.85 4.16
CA LEU A 182 1.08 6.21 4.62
C LEU A 182 -0.01 6.89 3.79
N PHE A 183 -0.02 6.68 2.48
CA PHE A 183 -1.06 7.22 1.59
C PHE A 183 -2.43 6.58 1.84
N TRP A 184 -2.49 5.25 2.03
CA TRP A 184 -3.75 4.53 2.16
C TRP A 184 -4.38 4.59 3.56
N ILE A 185 -3.61 4.83 4.62
CA ILE A 185 -4.11 5.01 6.00
C ILE A 185 -5.25 6.04 6.09
N PRO A 186 -5.13 7.30 5.62
CA PRO A 186 -6.21 8.29 5.72
C PRO A 186 -7.40 8.04 4.77
N LEU A 187 -7.23 7.19 3.73
CA LEU A 187 -8.28 6.85 2.77
C LEU A 187 -9.18 5.73 3.29
N ILE A 188 -8.57 4.60 3.67
CA ILE A 188 -9.26 3.35 4.01
C ILE A 188 -9.22 3.07 5.51
N GLY A 189 -8.12 3.45 6.17
CA GLY A 189 -7.84 3.13 7.55
C GLY A 189 -8.98 3.52 8.51
N GLU A 190 -9.25 2.60 9.43
CA GLU A 190 -9.99 2.88 10.67
C GLU A 190 -9.03 2.98 11.87
N ASP A 191 -7.74 3.09 11.58
CA ASP A 191 -6.69 3.14 12.58
C ASP A 191 -6.77 4.44 13.38
N PRO A 192 -6.32 4.43 14.64
CA PRO A 192 -6.39 5.61 15.51
C PRO A 192 -5.46 6.75 15.10
N ILE A 193 -4.65 6.55 14.05
CA ILE A 193 -3.70 7.54 13.53
C ILE A 193 -4.42 8.44 12.52
N GLY A 194 -4.72 9.67 12.94
CA GLY A 194 -5.32 10.69 12.08
C GLY A 194 -6.84 10.60 12.00
N ARG A 195 -7.49 11.77 11.84
CA ARG A 195 -8.91 11.81 11.50
C ARG A 195 -9.09 11.33 10.08
N ARG A 196 -10.15 10.56 9.82
CA ARG A 196 -10.55 10.20 8.46
C ARG A 196 -10.64 11.46 7.60
N THR A 197 -9.98 11.40 6.45
CA THR A 197 -10.00 12.50 5.48
C THR A 197 -11.41 12.67 4.93
N PRO A 198 -11.92 13.92 4.81
CA PRO A 198 -13.25 14.16 4.24
C PRO A 198 -13.38 13.60 2.82
N TRP A 199 -14.58 13.12 2.49
CA TRP A 199 -14.87 12.49 1.20
C TRP A 199 -14.46 13.31 -0.04
N PRO A 200 -14.64 14.65 -0.09
CA PRO A 200 -14.14 15.45 -1.21
C PRO A 200 -12.62 15.35 -1.39
N THR A 201 -11.88 15.36 -0.29
CA THR A 201 -10.41 15.29 -0.32
C THR A 201 -9.95 13.90 -0.74
N GLN A 202 -10.57 12.82 -0.25
CA GLN A 202 -10.25 11.45 -0.71
C GLN A 202 -10.43 11.28 -2.21
N ARG A 203 -11.49 11.88 -2.78
CA ARG A 203 -11.71 11.89 -4.24
C ARG A 203 -10.58 12.60 -4.97
N VAL A 204 -10.21 13.81 -4.55
CA VAL A 204 -9.09 14.55 -5.16
C VAL A 204 -7.79 13.74 -5.15
N MET A 205 -7.46 13.11 -4.01
CA MET A 205 -6.24 12.30 -3.87
C MET A 205 -6.17 11.15 -4.89
N LEU A 206 -7.29 10.46 -5.14
CA LEU A 206 -7.35 9.34 -6.10
C LEU A 206 -7.53 9.79 -7.54
N THR A 207 -8.32 10.84 -7.80
CA THR A 207 -8.48 11.40 -9.16
C THR A 207 -7.17 11.95 -9.69
N MET A 208 -6.29 12.47 -8.82
CA MET A 208 -4.97 12.94 -9.21
C MET A 208 -4.05 11.80 -9.68
N GLY A 209 -4.29 10.57 -9.22
CA GLY A 209 -3.50 9.41 -9.62
C GLY A 209 -3.61 9.11 -11.12
N VAL A 210 -4.80 9.23 -11.72
CA VAL A 210 -5.01 8.95 -13.14
C VAL A 210 -4.14 9.82 -14.07
N PRO A 211 -4.24 11.17 -14.05
CA PRO A 211 -3.40 12.01 -14.90
C PRO A 211 -1.93 11.91 -14.51
N PHE A 212 -1.61 11.70 -13.22
CA PHE A 212 -0.23 11.52 -12.78
C PHE A 212 0.42 10.29 -13.42
N TYR A 213 -0.22 9.11 -13.34
CA TYR A 213 0.35 7.87 -13.88
C TYR A 213 0.41 7.88 -15.40
N ILE A 214 -0.57 8.49 -16.07
CA ILE A 214 -0.52 8.70 -17.53
C ILE A 214 0.66 9.60 -17.89
N ALA A 215 0.83 10.74 -17.21
CA ALA A 215 1.91 11.68 -17.48
C ALA A 215 3.29 11.07 -17.18
N LEU A 216 3.43 10.38 -16.04
CA LEU A 216 4.68 9.73 -15.67
C LEU A 216 4.99 8.57 -16.60
N GLY A 217 4.00 7.76 -17.00
CA GLY A 217 4.20 6.66 -17.95
C GLY A 217 4.62 7.17 -19.32
N THR A 218 4.03 8.28 -19.78
CA THR A 218 4.44 8.98 -21.00
C THR A 218 5.86 9.53 -20.88
N ALA A 219 6.20 10.15 -19.75
CA ALA A 219 7.54 10.66 -19.49
C ALA A 219 8.59 9.55 -19.52
N VAL A 220 8.31 8.41 -18.89
CA VAL A 220 9.17 7.22 -18.91
C VAL A 220 9.37 6.67 -20.33
N ALA A 221 8.32 6.68 -21.15
CA ALA A 221 8.38 6.18 -22.52
C ALA A 221 9.12 7.12 -23.48
N LEU A 222 9.09 8.44 -23.24
CA LEU A 222 9.57 9.44 -24.20
C LEU A 222 10.86 10.17 -23.80
N LEU A 223 11.13 10.34 -22.49
CA LEU A 223 12.30 11.09 -22.05
C LEU A 223 13.59 10.33 -22.34
N PRO A 224 14.57 10.90 -23.07
CA PRO A 224 15.80 10.20 -23.48
C PRO A 224 16.60 9.59 -22.33
N THR A 225 16.52 10.17 -21.14
CA THR A 225 17.22 9.71 -19.93
C THR A 225 16.75 8.32 -19.47
N VAL A 226 15.49 7.98 -19.74
CA VAL A 226 14.81 6.75 -19.29
C VAL A 226 14.41 5.85 -20.47
N SER A 227 14.00 6.43 -21.60
CA SER A 227 13.52 5.67 -22.77
C SER A 227 14.60 4.80 -23.42
N ALA A 228 15.89 5.08 -23.14
CA ALA A 228 17.02 4.25 -23.54
C ALA A 228 17.12 2.92 -22.75
N LEU A 229 16.39 2.77 -21.64
CA LEU A 229 16.41 1.54 -20.85
C LEU A 229 15.63 0.42 -21.56
N PRO A 230 16.13 -0.84 -21.51
CA PRO A 230 15.39 -1.99 -22.03
C PRO A 230 14.00 -2.09 -21.40
N GLY A 231 12.95 -2.08 -22.22
CA GLY A 231 11.57 -2.19 -21.75
C GLY A 231 10.93 -0.89 -21.24
N ALA A 232 11.53 0.29 -21.44
CA ALA A 232 10.97 1.57 -21.02
C ALA A 232 9.57 1.86 -21.57
N ALA A 233 9.29 1.53 -22.83
CA ALA A 233 7.96 1.70 -23.42
C ALA A 233 6.89 0.82 -22.75
N ALA A 234 7.26 -0.43 -22.44
CA ALA A 234 6.40 -1.36 -21.71
C ALA A 234 6.19 -0.88 -20.26
N ALA A 235 7.24 -0.42 -19.58
CA ALA A 235 7.16 0.17 -18.25
C ALA A 235 6.24 1.40 -18.21
N GLY A 236 6.36 2.30 -19.20
CA GLY A 236 5.49 3.46 -19.36
C GLY A 236 4.02 3.07 -19.54
N THR A 237 3.75 2.00 -20.30
CA THR A 237 2.39 1.48 -20.51
C THR A 237 1.83 0.83 -19.25
N VAL A 238 2.64 0.02 -18.55
CA VAL A 238 2.27 -0.58 -17.25
C VAL A 238 1.93 0.52 -16.24
N LEU A 239 2.71 1.60 -16.21
CA LEU A 239 2.47 2.72 -15.33
C LEU A 239 1.18 3.46 -15.68
N ALA A 240 1.01 3.86 -16.94
CA ALA A 240 -0.15 4.60 -17.39
C ALA A 240 -1.46 3.81 -17.24
N LEU A 241 -1.49 2.56 -17.73
CA LEU A 241 -2.70 1.74 -17.72
C LEU A 241 -2.91 1.08 -16.36
N GLY A 242 -1.88 0.50 -15.76
CA GLY A 242 -1.98 -0.19 -14.47
C GLY A 242 -2.28 0.78 -13.33
N GLY A 243 -1.48 1.85 -13.22
CA GLY A 243 -1.71 2.91 -12.23
C GLY A 243 -3.06 3.60 -12.43
N GLY A 244 -3.40 3.94 -13.68
CA GLY A 244 -4.69 4.54 -14.03
C GLY A 244 -5.88 3.65 -13.68
N ALA A 245 -5.85 2.36 -14.06
CA ALA A 245 -6.92 1.42 -13.78
C ALA A 245 -7.11 1.20 -12.27
N LEU A 246 -6.03 1.10 -11.50
CA LEU A 246 -6.09 0.97 -10.05
C LEU A 246 -6.66 2.23 -9.38
N SER A 247 -6.29 3.42 -9.87
CA SER A 247 -6.88 4.70 -9.40
C SER A 247 -8.38 4.76 -9.69
N VAL A 248 -8.82 4.35 -10.88
CA VAL A 248 -10.24 4.27 -11.25
C VAL A 248 -10.97 3.27 -10.35
N ALA A 249 -10.41 2.07 -10.15
CA ALA A 249 -11.00 1.07 -9.26
C ALA A 249 -11.17 1.61 -7.82
N GLY A 250 -10.17 2.32 -7.30
CA GLY A 250 -10.25 2.99 -6.00
C GLY A 250 -11.37 4.04 -5.94
N LEU A 251 -11.52 4.85 -7.01
CA LEU A 251 -12.62 5.81 -7.12
C LEU A 251 -13.98 5.13 -7.17
N THR A 252 -14.11 4.05 -7.94
CA THR A 252 -15.35 3.26 -8.03
C THR A 252 -15.74 2.71 -6.66
N VAL A 253 -14.78 2.16 -5.89
CA VAL A 253 -15.02 1.67 -4.53
C VAL A 253 -15.47 2.80 -3.60
N LEU A 254 -14.81 3.96 -3.64
CA LEU A 254 -15.23 5.13 -2.84
C LEU A 254 -16.61 5.65 -3.23
N TRP A 255 -16.93 5.64 -4.53
CA TRP A 255 -18.21 6.04 -5.06
C TRP A 255 -19.33 5.11 -4.59
N LEU A 256 -19.15 3.79 -4.76
CA LEU A 256 -20.10 2.78 -4.27
C LEU A 256 -20.35 2.91 -2.76
N ARG A 257 -19.31 3.21 -1.98
CA ARG A 257 -19.43 3.43 -0.54
C ARG A 257 -20.25 4.67 -0.20
N ALA A 258 -20.03 5.79 -0.90
CA ALA A 258 -20.81 7.01 -0.70
C ALA A 258 -22.30 6.77 -1.01
N HIS A 259 -22.59 6.04 -2.10
CA HIS A 259 -23.97 5.77 -2.53
C HIS A 259 -24.68 4.69 -1.68
N ARG A 260 -23.97 3.70 -1.14
CA ARG A 260 -24.56 2.77 -0.16
C ARG A 260 -25.00 3.48 1.13
N GLY A 261 -24.31 4.54 1.54
CA GLY A 261 -24.73 5.40 2.66
C GLY A 261 -26.03 6.16 2.39
N THR A 262 -26.28 6.56 1.14
CA THR A 262 -27.49 7.33 0.78
C THR A 262 -28.75 6.48 0.62
N VAL A 263 -28.63 5.22 0.19
CA VAL A 263 -29.81 4.32 0.04
C VAL A 263 -30.35 3.86 1.40
N GLY A 264 -29.50 3.75 2.43
CA GLY A 264 -29.93 3.42 3.80
C GLY A 264 -30.59 4.58 4.57
N LEU A 265 -30.37 5.83 4.14
CA LEU A 265 -30.89 7.04 4.80
C LEU A 265 -32.23 7.52 4.23
N ALA A 266 -32.73 6.91 3.15
CA ALA A 266 -34.05 7.20 2.59
C ALA A 266 -35.22 6.74 3.49
N GLY A 267 -34.96 6.16 4.68
CA GLY A 267 -35.97 5.66 5.61
C GLY A 267 -35.75 5.99 7.10
N THR A 268 -34.76 6.79 7.48
CA THR A 268 -34.47 7.04 8.92
C THR A 268 -34.41 8.54 9.26
N ARG A 269 -35.07 8.91 10.37
CA ARG A 269 -35.17 10.28 10.91
C ARG A 269 -33.80 10.96 11.09
N PRO A 270 -33.74 12.32 11.04
CA PRO A 270 -32.50 13.12 11.07
C PRO A 270 -31.63 12.94 12.33
N ASP A 271 -32.18 12.36 13.39
CA ASP A 271 -31.59 12.26 14.72
C ASP A 271 -30.56 11.11 14.82
N ALA A 272 -30.49 10.23 13.81
CA ALA A 272 -29.59 9.06 13.79
C ALA A 272 -28.22 9.32 13.12
N ILE A 273 -27.95 10.56 12.69
CA ILE A 273 -26.84 10.91 11.79
C ILE A 273 -25.44 10.81 12.43
N GLU A 274 -25.33 10.78 13.76
CA GLU A 274 -24.02 10.76 14.45
C GLU A 274 -23.34 9.38 14.51
N GLY A 275 -24.02 8.28 14.15
CA GLY A 275 -23.51 6.90 14.31
C GLY A 275 -22.97 6.20 13.06
N ALA A 276 -23.23 6.72 11.85
CA ALA A 276 -23.10 5.95 10.60
C ALA A 276 -21.66 5.85 10.01
N GLY A 277 -20.63 6.20 10.78
CA GLY A 277 -19.23 6.27 10.29
C GLY A 277 -18.45 4.95 10.31
N SER A 278 -18.99 3.88 10.91
CA SER A 278 -18.30 2.60 11.04
C SER A 278 -18.62 1.66 9.88
N TRP A 279 -17.63 0.91 9.40
CA TRP A 279 -17.84 -0.10 8.37
C TRP A 279 -18.96 -1.04 8.81
N PRO A 280 -19.97 -1.35 7.97
CA PRO A 280 -20.81 -2.49 8.25
C PRO A 280 -19.88 -3.69 8.38
N ALA A 281 -20.02 -4.43 9.48
CA ALA A 281 -19.45 -5.74 9.67
C ALA A 281 -20.12 -6.73 8.70
N ALA A 282 -20.08 -6.42 7.40
CA ALA A 282 -20.49 -7.32 6.33
C ALA A 282 -19.30 -8.22 6.00
N CYS A 283 -18.85 -8.93 7.04
CA CYS A 283 -17.92 -10.04 7.16
C CYS A 283 -17.79 -10.38 8.66
#